data_AF-A0A930K3B8-F1
#
_entry.id   AF-A0A930K3B8-F1
#
_cell.length_a   1.000
_cell.length_b   1.000
_cell.length_c   1.000
_cell.angle_alpha   90.00
_cell.angle_beta   90.00
_cell.angle_gamma   90.00
#
_symmetry.space_group_name_H-M   'P 1'
#
loop_
_entity.id
_entity.type
_entity.pdbx_description
1 polymer ?
#
loop_
_entity_poly.entity_id
_entity_poly.type
_entity_poly.pdbx_seq_one_letter_code
_entity_poly.pdbx_strand_id
1 'polypeptide(L)' 'MAKEDTSTTSAAEGKLKALQAAMSKIEKDFGKGSIMRMGDEQIEHVDVIPTG' A
#
# COMPACT_ATOMS: atom_id res chain seq x y z
N MET A 1 -32.74 -4.95 -11.05
CA MET A 1 -31.31 -5.06 -10.64
C MET A 1 -30.78 -3.68 -10.31
N ALA A 2 -29.80 -3.60 -9.39
CA ALA A 2 -28.99 -2.44 -9.02
C ALA A 2 -29.55 -1.44 -7.98
N LYS A 3 -29.57 -1.88 -6.71
CA LYS A 3 -29.35 -1.02 -5.53
C LYS A 3 -28.46 -1.80 -4.54
N GLU A 4 -27.16 -1.92 -4.83
CA GLU A 4 -26.18 -2.62 -3.98
C GLU A 4 -24.86 -1.82 -3.77
N ASP A 5 -24.74 -0.57 -4.21
CA ASP A 5 -23.45 0.15 -4.19
C ASP A 5 -23.31 1.26 -3.12
N THR A 6 -24.31 1.50 -2.25
CA THR A 6 -24.28 2.68 -1.34
C THR A 6 -24.00 2.36 0.13
N SER A 7 -24.03 1.10 0.55
CA SER A 7 -23.77 0.68 1.95
C SER A 7 -22.32 0.25 2.21
N THR A 8 -21.52 0.03 1.17
CA THR A 8 -20.13 -0.42 1.25
C THR A 8 -19.12 0.73 1.41
N THR A 9 -19.48 1.95 1.03
CA THR A 9 -18.58 3.12 1.03
C THR A 9 -18.15 3.57 2.43
N SER A 10 -19.05 3.57 3.43
CA SER A 10 -18.72 4.03 4.79
C SER A 10 -17.87 3.03 5.59
N ALA A 11 -18.11 1.72 5.41
CA ALA A 11 -17.27 0.68 5.99
C ALA A 11 -15.91 0.58 5.27
N ALA A 12 -15.88 0.85 3.95
CA ALA A 12 -14.65 0.92 3.18
C ALA A 12 -13.75 2.07 3.64
N GLU A 13 -14.29 3.25 3.96
CA GLU A 13 -13.51 4.38 4.49
C GLU A 13 -12.80 4.04 5.81
N GLY A 14 -13.51 3.38 6.73
CA GLY A 14 -12.90 2.91 8.00
C GLY A 14 -11.78 1.90 7.77
N LYS A 15 -11.98 0.95 6.84
CA LYS A 15 -10.97 -0.05 6.46
C LYS A 15 -9.76 0.59 5.79
N LEU A 16 -9.98 1.56 4.90
CA LEU A 16 -8.91 2.29 4.20
C LEU A 16 -8.05 3.10 5.17
N LYS A 17 -8.67 3.76 6.15
CA LYS A 17 -7.95 4.52 7.17
C LYS A 17 -7.13 3.61 8.08
N ALA A 18 -7.69 2.47 8.51
CA ALA A 18 -6.97 1.48 9.32
C ALA A 18 -5.80 0.85 8.54
N LEU A 19 -6.02 0.54 7.26
CA LEU A 19 -4.99 0.03 6.36
C LEU A 19 -3.84 1.03 6.23
N GLN A 20 -4.14 2.31 5.96
CA GLN A 20 -3.11 3.35 5.81
C GLN A 20 -2.32 3.55 7.11
N ALA A 21 -2.98 3.56 8.26
CA ALA A 21 -2.31 3.64 9.56
C ALA A 21 -1.39 2.43 9.82
N ALA A 22 -1.82 1.23 9.45
CA ALA A 22 -1.00 0.03 9.55
C ALA A 22 0.21 0.07 8.61
N MET A 23 0.02 0.54 7.37
CA MET A 23 1.12 0.71 6.40
C MET A 23 2.16 1.71 6.94
N SER A 24 1.74 2.87 7.43
CA SER A 24 2.66 3.85 8.04
C SER A 24 3.37 3.31 9.28
N LYS A 25 2.72 2.44 10.07
CA LYS A 25 3.37 1.80 11.21
C LYS A 25 4.47 0.83 10.77
N ILE A 26 4.22 0.03 9.73
CA ILE A 26 5.21 -0.90 9.17
C ILE A 26 6.43 -0.15 8.64
N GLU A 27 6.23 0.93 7.86
CA GLU A 27 7.34 1.75 7.36
C GLU A 27 8.15 2.41 8.48
N LYS A 28 7.50 2.81 9.57
CA LYS A 28 8.19 3.42 10.72
C LYS A 28 8.99 2.39 11.53
N ASP A 29 8.43 1.21 11.75
CA ASP A 29 9.02 0.18 12.60
C ASP A 29 10.15 -0.58 11.86
N PHE A 30 10.00 -0.81 10.55
CA PHE A 30 10.91 -1.65 9.77
C PHE A 30 11.75 -0.89 8.72
N GLY A 31 11.41 0.37 8.44
CA GLY A 31 12.11 1.22 7.48
C GLY A 31 11.36 1.40 6.16
N LYS A 32 11.78 2.40 5.36
CA LYS A 32 11.22 2.65 4.02
C LYS A 32 11.46 1.43 3.12
N GLY A 33 10.47 1.11 2.28
CA GLY A 33 10.52 -0.08 1.41
C GLY A 33 10.12 -1.40 2.09
N SER A 34 9.86 -1.41 3.41
CA SER A 34 9.43 -2.62 4.12
C SER A 34 8.05 -3.14 3.70
N ILE A 35 7.21 -2.27 3.14
CA ILE A 35 5.95 -2.63 2.50
C ILE A 35 5.74 -1.74 1.27
N MET A 36 5.37 -2.33 0.15
CA MET A 36 5.13 -1.62 -1.11
C MET A 36 4.04 -2.33 -1.92
N ARG A 37 3.39 -1.59 -2.81
CA ARG A 37 2.41 -2.19 -3.72
C ARG A 37 3.14 -2.92 -4.85
N MET A 38 2.66 -4.12 -5.19
CA MET A 38 3.18 -4.86 -6.33
C MET A 38 2.89 -4.08 -7.62
N GLY A 39 3.94 -3.62 -8.30
CA GLY A 39 3.84 -2.75 -9.48
C GLY A 39 3.97 -1.26 -9.19
N ASP A 40 4.24 -0.86 -7.95
CA ASP A 40 4.67 0.51 -7.65
C ASP A 40 6.09 0.71 -8.21
N GLU A 41 6.25 1.62 -9.18
CA GLU A 41 7.55 1.96 -9.77
C GLU A 41 8.32 2.92 -8.85
N GLN A 42 8.59 2.51 -7.62
CA GLN A 42 9.66 3.14 -6.86
C GLN A 42 11.00 2.58 -7.34
N ILE A 43 11.57 3.26 -8.34
CA ILE A 43 12.93 3.01 -8.79
C ILE A 43 13.86 3.64 -7.75
N GLU A 44 14.22 2.88 -6.71
CA GLU A 44 15.37 3.24 -5.89
C GLU A 44 16.63 3.13 -6.76
N HIS A 45 17.49 4.16 -6.71
CA HIS A 45 18.79 4.14 -7.37
C HIS A 45 19.69 3.17 -6.62
N VAL A 46 19.55 1.88 -6.94
CA VAL A 46 20.39 0.81 -6.41
C VAL A 46 21.48 0.52 -7.41
N ASP A 47 22.73 0.55 -6.95
CA ASP A 47 23.86 0.12 -7.77
C ASP A 47 23.75 -1.38 -8.04
N VAL A 48 23.55 -1.73 -9.30
CA VAL A 48 23.42 -3.11 -9.77
C VAL A 48 24.64 -3.49 -10.60
N ILE A 49 25.19 -4.67 -10.32
CA ILE A 49 26.16 -5.30 -11.23
C ILE A 49 25.37 -6.16 -12.21
N PRO A 50 25.48 -5.93 -13.53
CA PRO A 50 24.82 -6.75 -14.53
C PRO A 50 25.25 -8.21 -14.38
N THR A 51 24.30 -9.13 -14.48
CA THR A 51 24.56 -10.58 -14.40
C THR A 51 24.95 -11.19 -15.76
N GLY A 52 25.18 -10.36 -16.78
CA GLY A 52 25.52 -10.76 -18.15
C GLY A 52 27.00 -10.65 -18.47
#